data_AF-A0A2T0SBI9-F1
#
_entry.id   AF-A0A2T0SBI9-F1
#
_cell.length_a   1.000
_cell.length_b   1.000
_cell.length_c   1.000
_cell.angle_alpha   90.00
_cell.angle_beta   90.00
_cell.angle_gamma   90.00
#
_symmetry.space_group_name_H-M   'P 1'
#
loop_
_entity.id
_entity.type
_entity.pdbx_description
1 polymer ?
#
loop_
_entity_poly.entity_id
_entity_poly.type
_entity_poly.pdbx_seq_one_letter_code
_entity_poly.pdbx_strand_id
1 'polypeptide(L)'
;MNVTITPRGTRRPAVAIAVLAALAIAGCHDPETDPTGREQPSTVAGDLTPGESALLDRAEQLLIRDCMRRRGFEYTVVSRTTILENRDFPYGVSDVAWARKHGYGTDLRRRQDRTVRAEPNARRLDRMPAPARAAALSALNGVPGAGSDLSAVLPSGVTTRRSADSCTSEAQRVLYGDLRTWYRAERVTDNLADLRIHLVHRDPRYRRGVAAWSRCMGDAGRPYESPAHTLEAALTARPPMPRDREITLAVTEATCAARTGLTATATDLDRRYAREVEARYAADLADRRRLRHDALPRARAVVLAG
;
A
#
# COMPACT_ATOMS: atom_id res chain seq x y z
N MET A 1 -40.33 -43.10 25.32
CA MET A 1 -40.77 -44.23 26.17
C MET A 1 -39.72 -45.32 26.11
N ASN A 2 -39.45 -45.97 27.25
CA ASN A 2 -38.47 -47.03 27.55
C ASN A 2 -37.05 -46.50 27.86
N VAL A 3 -36.73 -46.13 29.11
CA VAL A 3 -36.50 -46.92 30.35
C VAL A 3 -35.13 -47.61 30.38
N THR A 4 -34.22 -46.91 31.07
CA THR A 4 -33.24 -47.32 32.11
C THR A 4 -32.78 -48.78 32.22
N ILE A 5 -31.47 -48.99 32.47
CA ILE A 5 -30.91 -49.73 33.63
C ILE A 5 -29.40 -49.41 33.75
N THR A 6 -28.98 -49.02 34.96
CA THR A 6 -27.59 -49.08 35.49
C THR A 6 -27.56 -50.08 36.66
N PRO A 7 -26.39 -50.69 36.93
CA PRO A 7 -25.90 -50.79 38.32
C PRO A 7 -24.37 -50.49 38.40
N ARG A 8 -23.86 -49.60 39.27
CA ARG A 8 -23.36 -49.82 40.67
C ARG A 8 -22.70 -51.20 40.85
N GLY A 9 -21.47 -51.40 41.35
CA GLY A 9 -20.43 -50.58 41.96
C GLY A 9 -19.48 -51.54 42.73
N THR A 10 -18.31 -51.09 43.20
CA THR A 10 -17.66 -51.52 44.47
C THR A 10 -16.35 -50.75 44.70
N ARG A 11 -15.98 -50.61 45.98
CA ARG A 11 -15.01 -49.66 46.55
C ARG A 11 -13.70 -50.37 46.96
N ARG A 12 -12.55 -49.70 46.73
CA ARG A 12 -11.31 -49.45 47.54
C ARG A 12 -10.79 -50.49 48.57
N PRO A 13 -9.45 -50.63 48.76
CA PRO A 13 -8.62 -49.71 49.59
C PRO A 13 -7.28 -49.30 48.90
N ALA A 14 -6.81 -48.05 48.93
CA ALA A 14 -6.11 -47.34 50.01
C ALA A 14 -4.78 -48.00 50.46
N VAL A 15 -3.66 -47.55 49.90
CA VAL A 15 -2.36 -47.49 50.59
C VAL A 15 -1.79 -46.10 50.35
N ALA A 16 -1.59 -45.39 51.46
CA ALA A 16 -0.94 -44.09 51.53
C ALA A 16 0.55 -44.30 51.81
N ILE A 17 1.42 -43.67 51.02
CA ILE A 17 2.74 -43.25 51.48
C ILE A 17 2.88 -41.78 51.09
N ALA A 18 3.13 -40.98 52.10
CA ALA A 18 3.24 -39.55 52.03
C ALA A 18 4.72 -39.13 52.18
N VAL A 19 4.96 -37.89 51.70
CA VAL A 19 6.03 -36.96 52.09
C VAL A 19 7.36 -37.10 51.32
N LEU A 20 7.57 -36.21 50.34
CA LEU A 20 8.42 -35.03 50.55
C LEU A 20 8.24 -33.99 49.44
N ALA A 21 7.95 -32.76 49.89
CA ALA A 21 7.77 -31.57 49.10
C ALA A 21 9.13 -31.00 48.65
N ALA A 22 9.19 -30.54 47.41
CA ALA A 22 10.09 -29.46 47.00
C ALA A 22 9.26 -28.42 46.25
N LEU A 23 9.06 -27.28 46.91
CA LEU A 23 8.51 -26.07 46.31
C LEU A 23 9.44 -25.57 45.20
N ALA A 24 8.90 -25.41 43.99
CA ALA A 24 9.40 -24.44 43.03
C ALA A 24 8.21 -23.58 42.59
N ILE A 25 8.08 -22.42 43.22
CA ILE A 25 7.19 -21.35 42.79
C ILE A 25 7.89 -20.66 41.63
N ALA A 26 7.35 -20.74 40.42
CA ALA A 26 7.71 -19.87 39.31
C ALA A 26 6.48 -19.61 38.43
N GLY A 27 5.78 -18.53 38.79
CA GLY A 27 4.94 -17.64 37.98
C GLY A 27 4.14 -18.19 36.81
N CYS A 28 2.82 -18.20 36.96
CA CYS A 28 1.94 -17.82 35.85
C CYS A 28 2.35 -16.40 35.41
N HIS A 29 2.90 -16.27 34.20
CA HIS A 29 3.10 -14.97 33.59
C HIS A 29 1.82 -14.61 32.85
N ASP A 30 1.04 -13.70 33.41
CA ASP A 30 0.00 -12.99 32.69
C ASP A 30 0.64 -12.29 31.48
N PRO A 31 0.04 -12.34 30.28
CA PRO A 31 0.54 -11.57 29.16
C PRO A 31 0.41 -10.08 29.51
N GLU A 32 1.55 -9.47 29.83
CA GLU A 32 1.69 -8.03 29.99
C GLU A 32 1.11 -7.35 28.73
N THR A 33 -0.04 -6.71 28.89
CA THR A 33 -0.49 -5.68 27.97
C THR A 33 0.53 -4.56 28.00
N ASP A 34 1.40 -4.54 26.99
CA ASP A 34 2.31 -3.44 26.71
C ASP A 34 1.50 -2.12 26.65
N PRO A 35 1.76 -1.13 27.53
CA PRO A 35 1.01 0.12 27.56
C PRO A 35 1.32 1.04 26.37
N THR A 36 2.22 0.65 25.46
CA THR A 36 2.65 1.51 24.35
C THR A 36 1.78 1.42 23.09
N GLY A 37 0.74 0.57 23.07
CA GLY A 37 -0.32 0.66 22.06
C GLY A 37 0.17 0.69 20.60
N ARG A 38 1.34 0.10 20.30
CA ARG A 38 1.72 -0.20 18.93
C ARG A 38 1.07 -1.51 18.55
N GLU A 39 -0.12 -1.37 18.00
CA GLU A 39 -0.73 -2.42 17.17
C GLU A 39 0.32 -2.81 16.11
N GLN A 40 0.97 -3.96 16.31
CA GLN A 40 1.78 -4.54 15.25
C GLN A 40 0.83 -4.81 14.08
N PRO A 41 1.17 -4.43 12.84
CA PRO A 41 0.30 -4.72 11.71
C PRO A 41 0.12 -6.23 11.64
N SER A 42 -1.10 -6.71 11.92
CA SER A 42 -1.47 -8.10 11.73
C SER A 42 -1.22 -8.47 10.28
N THR A 43 -0.11 -9.16 10.00
CA THR A 43 0.16 -9.73 8.69
C THR A 43 -0.93 -10.75 8.42
N VAL A 44 -1.81 -10.47 7.44
CA VAL A 44 -2.75 -11.49 6.96
C VAL A 44 -1.90 -12.67 6.49
N ALA A 45 -2.19 -13.87 7.00
CA ALA A 45 -1.41 -15.07 6.70
C ALA A 45 -1.20 -15.20 5.18
N GLY A 46 0.07 -15.12 4.76
CA GLY A 46 0.48 -15.22 3.37
C GLY A 46 1.00 -13.93 2.73
N ASP A 47 0.82 -12.74 3.34
CA ASP A 47 1.45 -11.50 2.88
C ASP A 47 2.96 -11.50 3.21
N LEU A 48 3.77 -10.84 2.36
CA LEU A 48 5.19 -10.65 2.66
C LEU A 48 5.38 -9.70 3.83
N THR A 49 6.35 -10.01 4.68
CA THR A 49 6.79 -9.09 5.73
C THR A 49 7.41 -7.81 5.12
N PRO A 50 7.50 -6.72 5.89
CA PRO A 50 8.22 -5.52 5.45
C PRO A 50 9.69 -5.81 5.08
N GLY A 51 10.35 -6.70 5.82
CA GLY A 51 11.73 -7.11 5.55
C GLY A 51 11.88 -7.88 4.24
N GLU A 52 10.97 -8.81 3.95
CA GLU A 52 10.96 -9.54 2.68
C GLU A 52 10.65 -8.63 1.48
N SER A 53 9.74 -7.67 1.65
CA SER A 53 9.48 -6.66 0.62
C SER A 53 10.72 -5.80 0.35
N ALA A 54 11.42 -5.35 1.41
CA ALA A 54 12.65 -4.58 1.28
C ALA A 54 13.79 -5.39 0.64
N LEU A 55 13.87 -6.69 0.93
CA LEU A 55 14.82 -7.62 0.31
C LEU A 55 14.59 -7.76 -1.19
N LEU A 56 13.34 -7.95 -1.63
CA LEU A 56 12.98 -8.00 -3.05
C LEU A 56 13.31 -6.69 -3.76
N ASP A 57 12.92 -5.55 -3.17
CA ASP A 57 13.19 -4.22 -3.73
C ASP A 57 14.70 -3.98 -3.88
N ARG A 58 15.51 -4.35 -2.86
CA ARG A 58 16.97 -4.23 -2.92
C ARG A 58 17.58 -5.12 -4.00
N ALA A 59 17.12 -6.38 -4.12
CA ALA A 59 17.59 -7.30 -5.14
C ALA A 59 17.27 -6.79 -6.56
N GLU A 60 16.05 -6.29 -6.78
CA GLU A 60 15.66 -5.71 -8.07
C GLU A 60 16.53 -4.50 -8.44
N GLN A 61 16.80 -3.61 -7.49
CA GLN A 61 17.68 -2.46 -7.72
C GLN A 61 19.13 -2.85 -8.06
N LEU A 62 19.68 -3.90 -7.44
CA LEU A 62 21.01 -4.42 -7.76
C LEU A 62 21.06 -5.01 -9.17
N LEU A 63 20.04 -5.77 -9.57
CA LEU A 63 19.94 -6.31 -10.93
C LEU A 63 19.80 -5.22 -11.98
N ILE A 64 18.99 -4.18 -11.69
CA ILE A 64 18.87 -2.99 -12.54
C ILE A 64 20.22 -2.29 -12.66
N ARG A 65 20.94 -2.09 -11.55
CA ARG A 65 22.29 -1.49 -11.55
C ARG A 65 23.22 -2.22 -12.51
N ASP A 66 23.30 -3.54 -12.37
CA ASP A 66 24.25 -4.34 -13.14
C ASP A 66 23.90 -4.34 -14.63
N CYS A 67 22.61 -4.37 -14.96
CA CYS A 67 22.14 -4.22 -16.32
C CYS A 67 22.43 -2.85 -16.91
N MET A 68 22.14 -1.78 -16.18
CA MET A 68 22.39 -0.41 -16.64
C MET A 68 23.88 -0.20 -16.90
N ARG A 69 24.74 -0.73 -16.02
CA ARG A 69 26.20 -0.71 -16.21
C ARG A 69 26.62 -1.42 -17.49
N ARG A 70 26.06 -2.60 -17.80
CA ARG A 70 26.31 -3.30 -19.09
C ARG A 70 25.86 -2.49 -20.29
N ARG A 71 24.78 -1.70 -20.15
CA ARG A 71 24.27 -0.79 -21.19
C ARG A 71 24.99 0.57 -21.22
N GLY A 72 26.07 0.75 -20.45
CA GLY A 72 26.88 1.96 -20.45
C GLY A 72 26.34 3.10 -19.58
N PHE A 73 25.40 2.83 -18.68
CA PHE A 73 24.80 3.83 -17.80
C PHE A 73 25.08 3.53 -16.33
N GLU A 74 25.48 4.54 -15.58
CA GLU A 74 25.63 4.44 -14.13
C GLU A 74 24.24 4.46 -13.46
N TYR A 75 24.04 3.59 -12.47
CA TYR A 75 22.83 3.51 -11.67
C TYR A 75 23.20 3.29 -10.20
N THR A 76 22.60 4.07 -9.32
CA THR A 76 22.83 4.02 -7.88
C THR A 76 21.69 3.25 -7.22
N VAL A 77 22.02 2.21 -6.46
CA VAL A 77 20.99 1.47 -5.72
C VAL A 77 20.46 2.35 -4.59
N VAL A 78 19.15 2.60 -4.60
CA VAL A 78 18.49 3.40 -3.58
C VAL A 78 17.48 2.58 -2.80
N SER A 79 17.38 2.88 -1.50
CA SER A 79 16.30 2.38 -0.67
C SER A 79 15.06 3.24 -0.90
N ARG A 80 13.89 2.61 -1.02
CA ARG A 80 12.62 3.35 -1.03
C ARG A 80 12.41 3.98 0.34
N THR A 81 12.40 5.31 0.38
CA THR A 81 12.05 6.06 1.60
C THR A 81 10.54 6.27 1.62
N THR A 82 9.86 5.67 2.60
CA THR A 82 8.44 5.94 2.85
C THR A 82 8.32 7.12 3.81
N ILE A 83 7.52 8.13 3.46
CA ILE A 83 7.12 9.18 4.39
C ILE A 83 5.95 8.65 5.21
N LEU A 84 6.23 8.15 6.43
CA LEU A 84 5.23 7.51 7.30
C LEU A 84 4.04 8.41 7.68
N GLU A 85 4.23 9.73 7.63
CA GLU A 85 3.18 10.72 7.91
C GLU A 85 2.22 10.92 6.74
N ASN A 86 2.59 10.47 5.54
CA ASN A 86 1.75 10.58 4.35
C ASN A 86 0.57 9.63 4.51
N ARG A 87 -0.63 10.22 4.61
CA ARG A 87 -1.89 9.48 4.67
C ARG A 87 -2.68 9.76 3.42
N ASP A 88 -3.27 8.70 2.86
CA ASP A 88 -4.16 8.81 1.73
C ASP A 88 -5.59 9.03 2.20
N PHE A 89 -6.24 10.03 1.59
CA PHE A 89 -7.63 10.40 1.83
C PHE A 89 -8.42 10.33 0.52
N PRO A 90 -8.66 9.13 -0.03
CA PRO A 90 -9.26 8.97 -1.35
C PRO A 90 -10.70 9.54 -1.46
N TYR A 91 -11.34 9.83 -0.34
CA TYR A 91 -12.72 10.31 -0.26
C TYR A 91 -12.86 11.69 0.41
N GLY A 92 -11.75 12.44 0.49
CA GLY A 92 -11.67 13.70 1.23
C GLY A 92 -11.00 13.54 2.59
N VAL A 93 -10.39 14.63 3.06
CA VAL A 93 -9.70 14.68 4.35
C VAL A 93 -10.72 14.44 5.46
N SER A 94 -10.54 13.35 6.20
CA SER A 94 -11.52 12.88 7.20
C SER A 94 -11.02 12.88 8.63
N ASP A 95 -9.75 13.23 8.85
CA ASP A 95 -9.12 13.29 10.18
C ASP A 95 -8.80 14.75 10.53
N VAL A 96 -9.53 15.29 11.51
CA VAL A 96 -9.37 16.68 11.97
C VAL A 96 -7.98 16.92 12.58
N ALA A 97 -7.42 15.96 13.32
CA ALA A 97 -6.11 16.12 13.95
C ALA A 97 -5.00 16.13 12.88
N TRP A 98 -5.10 15.25 11.89
CA TRP A 98 -4.19 15.27 10.75
C TRP A 98 -4.34 16.56 9.91
N ALA A 99 -5.58 16.99 9.64
CA ALA A 99 -5.86 18.23 8.90
C ALA A 99 -5.28 19.47 9.60
N ARG A 100 -5.31 19.52 10.94
CA ARG A 100 -4.67 20.59 11.72
C ARG A 100 -3.16 20.65 11.52
N LYS A 101 -2.51 19.49 11.39
CA LYS A 101 -1.05 19.41 11.22
C LYS A 101 -0.62 19.59 9.76
N HIS A 102 -1.37 19.02 8.82
CA HIS A 102 -0.94 18.82 7.43
C HIS A 102 -1.86 19.47 6.38
N GLY A 103 -3.02 20.02 6.74
CA GLY A 103 -3.94 20.63 5.76
C GLY A 103 -4.42 19.57 4.76
N TYR A 104 -4.11 19.76 3.47
CA TYR A 104 -4.31 18.75 2.42
C TYR A 104 -3.04 17.92 2.14
N GLY A 105 -2.03 18.01 3.01
CA GLY A 105 -0.74 17.33 2.88
C GLY A 105 0.19 17.97 1.84
N THR A 106 0.00 19.24 1.48
CA THR A 106 0.88 19.90 0.49
C THR A 106 2.33 20.04 1.00
N ASP A 107 2.51 20.15 2.31
CA ASP A 107 3.82 20.15 2.97
C ASP A 107 4.54 18.80 2.81
N LEU A 108 3.82 17.69 3.04
CA LEU A 108 4.31 16.33 2.86
C LEU A 108 4.61 16.07 1.38
N ARG A 109 3.74 16.52 0.47
CA ARG A 109 3.97 16.44 -0.98
C ARG A 109 5.22 17.19 -1.41
N ARG A 110 5.41 18.43 -0.96
CA ARG A 110 6.65 19.20 -1.24
C ARG A 110 7.88 18.50 -0.68
N ARG A 111 7.77 17.85 0.48
CA ARG A 111 8.88 17.04 1.04
C ARG A 111 9.17 15.82 0.17
N GLN A 112 8.15 15.08 -0.24
CA GLN A 112 8.28 13.95 -1.16
C GLN A 112 8.92 14.38 -2.48
N ASP A 113 8.44 15.46 -3.09
CA ASP A 113 8.98 15.99 -4.35
C ASP A 113 10.46 16.36 -4.22
N ARG A 114 10.86 16.97 -3.10
CA ARG A 114 12.27 17.24 -2.82
C ARG A 114 13.08 15.96 -2.68
N THR A 115 12.57 14.94 -1.99
CA THR A 115 13.24 13.64 -1.87
C THR A 115 13.41 12.97 -3.22
N VAL A 116 12.36 12.97 -4.07
CA VAL A 116 12.42 12.41 -5.43
C VAL A 116 13.42 13.17 -6.30
N ARG A 117 13.40 14.51 -6.29
CA ARG A 117 14.36 15.34 -7.05
C ARG A 117 15.80 15.22 -6.53
N ALA A 118 15.97 14.94 -5.24
CA ALA A 118 17.29 14.76 -4.64
C ALA A 118 17.84 13.34 -4.86
N GLU A 119 17.02 12.40 -5.33
CA GLU A 119 17.41 11.01 -5.55
C GLU A 119 18.57 10.93 -6.58
N PRO A 120 19.64 10.16 -6.31
CA PRO A 120 20.83 10.09 -7.14
C PRO A 120 20.59 9.80 -8.62
N ASN A 121 19.72 8.85 -8.96
CA ASN A 121 19.42 8.50 -10.36
C ASN A 121 18.62 9.60 -11.07
N ALA A 122 17.65 10.20 -10.40
CA ALA A 122 16.90 11.35 -10.91
C ALA A 122 17.84 12.53 -11.22
N ARG A 123 18.72 12.89 -10.27
CA ARG A 123 19.71 13.97 -10.47
C ARG A 123 20.69 13.67 -11.60
N ARG A 124 21.05 12.40 -11.79
CA ARG A 124 21.93 11.99 -12.89
C ARG A 124 21.22 12.18 -14.22
N LEU A 125 19.98 11.70 -14.36
CA LEU A 125 19.17 11.86 -15.57
C LEU A 125 18.93 13.34 -15.92
N ASP A 126 18.68 14.20 -14.93
CA ASP A 126 18.43 15.63 -15.16
C ASP A 126 19.65 16.40 -15.67
N ARG A 127 20.87 15.90 -15.43
CA ARG A 127 22.12 16.51 -15.92
C ARG A 127 22.58 15.97 -17.27
N MET A 128 21.96 14.90 -17.75
CA MET A 128 22.35 14.30 -19.04
C MET A 128 21.86 15.18 -20.20
N PRO A 129 22.66 15.30 -21.28
CA PRO A 129 22.16 15.82 -22.56
C PRO A 129 20.93 15.02 -23.03
N ALA A 130 19.98 15.67 -23.71
CA ALA A 130 18.71 15.04 -24.09
C ALA A 130 18.86 13.68 -24.83
N PRO A 131 19.80 13.48 -25.77
CA PRO A 131 20.01 12.17 -26.41
C PRO A 131 20.49 11.09 -25.43
N ALA A 132 21.44 11.42 -24.55
CA ALA A 132 21.96 10.49 -23.55
C ALA A 132 20.88 10.14 -22.51
N ARG A 133 20.07 11.12 -22.10
CA ARG A 133 18.93 10.92 -21.20
C ARG A 133 17.90 9.99 -21.82
N ALA A 134 17.56 10.19 -23.10
CA ALA A 134 16.63 9.33 -23.82
C ALA A 134 17.16 7.89 -23.95
N ALA A 135 18.45 7.72 -24.24
CA ALA A 135 19.09 6.41 -24.29
C ALA A 135 19.10 5.71 -22.92
N ALA A 136 19.38 6.44 -21.83
CA ALA A 136 19.34 5.91 -20.47
C ALA A 136 17.91 5.47 -20.06
N LEU A 137 16.90 6.28 -20.37
CA LEU A 137 15.49 5.96 -20.11
C LEU A 137 15.04 4.75 -20.93
N SER A 138 15.49 4.65 -22.18
CA SER A 138 15.22 3.50 -23.05
C SER A 138 15.92 2.23 -22.53
N ALA A 139 17.15 2.31 -22.04
CA ALA A 139 17.82 1.18 -21.41
C ALA A 139 17.10 0.72 -20.14
N LEU A 140 16.62 1.66 -19.32
CA LEU A 140 15.96 1.38 -18.04
C LEU A 140 14.56 0.78 -18.22
N ASN A 141 13.72 1.40 -19.07
CA ASN A 141 12.29 1.11 -19.20
C ASN A 141 11.93 0.37 -20.50
N GLY A 142 12.83 0.39 -21.48
CA GLY A 142 12.60 -0.10 -22.83
C GLY A 142 11.81 0.89 -23.68
N VAL A 143 11.68 0.58 -24.97
CA VAL A 143 10.84 1.34 -25.91
C VAL A 143 9.63 0.48 -26.28
N PRO A 144 8.40 0.83 -25.85
CA PRO A 144 7.21 0.10 -26.25
C PRO A 144 7.04 0.07 -27.77
N GLY A 145 6.50 -1.02 -28.30
CA GLY A 145 6.25 -1.19 -29.74
C GLY A 145 7.43 -1.76 -30.53
N ALA A 146 8.54 -2.11 -29.87
CA ALA A 146 9.73 -2.70 -30.52
C ALA A 146 9.63 -4.22 -30.80
N GLY A 147 8.45 -4.84 -30.59
CA GLY A 147 8.16 -6.23 -30.97
C GLY A 147 8.22 -7.28 -29.85
N SER A 148 8.70 -6.93 -28.66
CA SER A 148 8.81 -7.84 -27.49
C SER A 148 7.93 -7.42 -26.31
N ASP A 149 6.86 -6.68 -26.56
CA ASP A 149 6.07 -6.06 -25.49
C ASP A 149 5.38 -7.10 -24.57
N LEU A 150 5.51 -6.83 -23.27
CA LEU A 150 4.62 -7.31 -22.23
C LEU A 150 3.32 -6.50 -22.31
N SER A 151 2.19 -7.14 -22.04
CA SER A 151 0.88 -6.48 -22.05
C SER A 151 0.01 -6.95 -20.91
N ALA A 152 -0.78 -6.04 -20.35
CA ALA A 152 -1.78 -6.32 -19.34
C ALA A 152 -3.01 -5.45 -19.59
N VAL A 153 -4.20 -6.03 -19.41
CA VAL A 153 -5.46 -5.28 -19.41
C VAL A 153 -5.73 -4.88 -17.96
N LEU A 154 -5.75 -3.58 -17.70
CA LEU A 154 -6.02 -3.04 -16.37
C LEU A 154 -7.50 -3.23 -16.00
N PRO A 155 -7.85 -3.16 -14.71
CA PRO A 155 -9.23 -3.18 -14.25
C PRO A 155 -10.14 -2.11 -14.92
N SER A 156 -9.55 -1.01 -15.38
CA SER A 156 -10.23 0.05 -16.14
C SER A 156 -10.55 -0.32 -17.61
N GLY A 157 -10.06 -1.46 -18.10
CA GLY A 157 -10.13 -1.87 -19.50
C GLY A 157 -9.01 -1.32 -20.37
N VAL A 158 -8.16 -0.42 -19.84
CA VAL A 158 -7.00 0.12 -20.56
C VAL A 158 -5.92 -0.95 -20.68
N THR A 159 -5.40 -1.15 -21.89
CA THR A 159 -4.24 -2.01 -22.11
C THR A 159 -2.96 -1.23 -21.85
N THR A 160 -2.16 -1.68 -20.88
CA THR A 160 -0.79 -1.20 -20.66
C THR A 160 0.21 -2.12 -21.36
N ARG A 161 1.32 -1.52 -21.82
CA ARG A 161 2.44 -2.22 -22.45
C ARG A 161 3.76 -1.76 -21.87
N ARG A 162 4.73 -2.66 -21.82
CA ARG A 162 6.13 -2.38 -21.50
C ARG A 162 7.01 -3.29 -22.34
N SER A 163 8.10 -2.79 -22.87
CA SER A 163 9.07 -3.63 -23.57
C SER A 163 9.64 -4.70 -22.62
N ALA A 164 9.74 -5.96 -23.09
CA ALA A 164 10.45 -7.00 -22.37
C ALA A 164 11.99 -6.81 -22.43
N ASP A 165 12.47 -5.90 -23.28
CA ASP A 165 13.88 -5.58 -23.51
C ASP A 165 14.24 -4.28 -22.80
N SER A 166 14.33 -4.35 -21.48
CA SER A 166 14.74 -3.25 -20.61
C SER A 166 15.44 -3.78 -19.38
N CYS A 167 16.23 -2.94 -18.70
CA CYS A 167 16.86 -3.35 -17.45
C CYS A 167 15.86 -3.67 -16.34
N THR A 168 14.71 -2.99 -16.32
CA THR A 168 13.61 -3.33 -15.43
C THR A 168 13.04 -4.71 -15.75
N SER A 169 12.70 -4.98 -17.02
CA SER A 169 12.15 -6.28 -17.43
C SER A 169 13.15 -7.42 -17.26
N GLU A 170 14.44 -7.17 -17.45
CA GLU A 170 15.52 -8.13 -17.22
C GLU A 170 15.68 -8.47 -15.73
N ALA A 171 15.74 -7.47 -14.86
CA ALA A 171 15.78 -7.67 -13.42
C ALA A 171 14.57 -8.47 -12.92
N GLN A 172 13.37 -8.11 -13.38
CA GLN A 172 12.14 -8.80 -13.02
C GLN A 172 12.08 -10.24 -13.56
N ARG A 173 12.64 -10.50 -14.76
CA ARG A 173 12.74 -11.87 -15.29
C ARG A 173 13.64 -12.74 -14.42
N VAL A 174 14.80 -12.22 -14.02
CA VAL A 174 15.71 -12.94 -13.11
C VAL A 174 15.03 -13.19 -11.77
N LEU A 175 14.41 -12.16 -11.20
CA LEU A 175 13.87 -12.20 -9.84
C LEU A 175 12.60 -13.03 -9.72
N TYR A 176 11.65 -12.89 -10.65
CA TYR A 176 10.32 -13.51 -10.59
C TYR A 176 10.17 -14.71 -11.53
N GLY A 177 11.00 -14.83 -12.56
CA GLY A 177 10.97 -15.94 -13.52
C GLY A 177 9.97 -15.66 -14.63
N ASP A 178 8.70 -15.99 -14.41
CA ASP A 178 7.63 -15.76 -15.37
C ASP A 178 7.29 -14.26 -15.48
N LEU A 179 8.04 -13.56 -16.34
CA LEU A 179 7.93 -12.12 -16.54
C LEU A 179 6.56 -11.69 -17.07
N ARG A 180 5.88 -12.51 -17.87
CA ARG A 180 4.57 -12.15 -18.44
C ARG A 180 3.50 -12.20 -17.36
N THR A 181 3.46 -13.28 -16.58
CA THR A 181 2.54 -13.41 -15.45
C THR A 181 2.87 -12.38 -14.37
N TRP A 182 4.15 -12.16 -14.06
CA TRP A 182 4.59 -11.11 -13.14
C TRP A 182 4.07 -9.73 -13.57
N TYR A 183 4.31 -9.34 -14.83
CA TYR A 183 3.88 -8.04 -15.32
C TYR A 183 2.35 -7.88 -15.29
N ARG A 184 1.59 -8.90 -15.69
CA ARG A 184 0.13 -8.88 -15.61
C ARG A 184 -0.33 -8.71 -14.17
N ALA A 185 0.10 -9.59 -13.28
CA ALA A 185 -0.28 -9.57 -11.87
C ALA A 185 0.12 -8.24 -11.22
N GLU A 186 1.34 -7.74 -11.48
CA GLU A 186 1.82 -6.46 -10.99
C GLU A 186 0.87 -5.32 -11.38
N ARG A 187 0.65 -5.15 -12.70
CA ARG A 187 -0.16 -4.07 -13.26
C ARG A 187 -1.60 -4.14 -12.83
N VAL A 188 -2.21 -5.33 -12.82
CA VAL A 188 -3.60 -5.48 -12.40
C VAL A 188 -3.75 -5.14 -10.93
N THR A 189 -2.91 -5.72 -10.05
CA THR A 189 -3.04 -5.52 -8.60
C THR A 189 -2.73 -4.08 -8.17
N ASP A 190 -1.77 -3.41 -8.82
CA ASP A 190 -1.40 -2.02 -8.51
C ASP A 190 -2.54 -1.04 -8.86
N ASN A 191 -3.49 -1.45 -9.70
CA ASN A 191 -4.62 -0.62 -10.15
C ASN A 191 -5.96 -1.00 -9.48
N LEU A 192 -5.98 -1.92 -8.51
CA LEU A 192 -7.23 -2.31 -7.83
C LEU A 192 -7.77 -1.22 -6.91
N ALA A 193 -6.88 -0.43 -6.31
CA ALA A 193 -7.27 0.70 -5.46
C ALA A 193 -8.09 1.74 -6.24
N ASP A 194 -7.65 2.11 -7.45
CA ASP A 194 -8.36 3.06 -8.30
C ASP A 194 -9.74 2.54 -8.72
N LEU A 195 -9.84 1.25 -9.06
CA LEU A 195 -11.15 0.63 -9.33
C LEU A 195 -12.07 0.71 -8.10
N ARG A 196 -11.58 0.34 -6.91
CA ARG A 196 -12.34 0.42 -5.65
C ARG A 196 -12.82 1.85 -5.40
N ILE A 197 -11.94 2.84 -5.52
CA ILE A 197 -12.25 4.25 -5.32
C ILE A 197 -13.33 4.72 -6.30
N HIS A 198 -13.21 4.34 -7.57
CA HIS A 198 -14.22 4.65 -8.58
C HIS A 198 -15.59 4.03 -8.27
N LEU A 199 -15.63 2.79 -7.74
CA LEU A 199 -16.87 2.15 -7.32
C LEU A 199 -17.51 2.89 -6.15
N VAL A 200 -16.74 3.30 -5.13
CA VAL A 200 -17.24 4.12 -4.02
C VAL A 200 -17.81 5.45 -4.52
N HIS A 201 -17.09 6.17 -5.38
CA HIS A 201 -17.58 7.45 -5.92
C HIS A 201 -18.89 7.33 -6.71
N ARG A 202 -19.10 6.20 -7.38
CA ARG A 202 -20.33 5.93 -8.16
C ARG A 202 -21.51 5.47 -7.29
N ASP A 203 -21.27 4.98 -6.07
CA ASP A 203 -22.33 4.48 -5.20
C ASP A 203 -23.30 5.62 -4.80
N PRO A 204 -24.63 5.44 -4.97
CA PRO A 204 -25.61 6.45 -4.61
C PRO A 204 -25.55 6.88 -3.13
N ARG A 205 -25.13 6.01 -2.21
CA ARG A 205 -24.94 6.34 -0.79
C ARG A 205 -23.81 7.33 -0.60
N TYR A 206 -22.68 7.14 -1.29
CA TYR A 206 -21.58 8.11 -1.27
C TYR A 206 -22.01 9.46 -1.82
N ARG A 207 -22.68 9.47 -2.98
CA ARG A 207 -23.16 10.71 -3.62
C ARG A 207 -24.14 11.49 -2.73
N ARG A 208 -25.03 10.80 -2.00
CA ARG A 208 -25.90 11.43 -0.99
C ARG A 208 -25.10 12.03 0.17
N GLY A 209 -24.09 11.32 0.65
CA GLY A 209 -23.17 11.83 1.68
C GLY A 209 -22.44 13.09 1.22
N VAL A 210 -21.94 13.11 -0.02
CA VAL A 210 -21.29 14.30 -0.62
C VAL A 210 -22.25 15.48 -0.70
N ALA A 211 -23.51 15.26 -1.09
CA ALA A 211 -24.50 16.34 -1.12
C ALA A 211 -24.79 16.93 0.28
N ALA A 212 -24.83 16.09 1.32
CA ALA A 212 -24.96 16.56 2.71
C ALA A 212 -23.71 17.31 3.19
N TRP A 213 -22.53 16.78 2.87
CA TRP A 213 -21.24 17.42 3.14
C TRP A 213 -21.13 18.79 2.48
N SER A 214 -21.55 18.91 1.22
CA SER A 214 -21.49 20.18 0.46
C SER A 214 -22.37 21.26 1.09
N ARG A 215 -23.56 20.89 1.60
CA ARG A 215 -24.40 21.82 2.39
C ARG A 215 -23.70 22.29 3.66
N CYS A 216 -23.10 21.37 4.42
CA CYS A 216 -22.32 21.73 5.62
C CYS A 216 -21.17 22.70 5.30
N MET A 217 -20.45 22.45 4.20
CA MET A 217 -19.39 23.33 3.73
C MET A 217 -19.93 24.70 3.32
N GLY A 218 -21.08 24.74 2.65
CA GLY A 218 -21.83 25.96 2.34
C GLY A 218 -22.20 26.77 3.58
N ASP A 219 -22.75 26.14 4.61
CA ASP A 219 -23.09 26.77 5.90
C ASP A 219 -21.85 27.33 6.61
N ALA A 220 -20.68 26.71 6.40
CA ALA A 220 -19.39 27.19 6.87
C ALA A 220 -18.76 28.29 5.98
N GLY A 221 -19.49 28.79 4.98
CA GLY A 221 -19.04 29.83 4.06
C GLY A 221 -17.99 29.33 3.06
N ARG A 222 -18.02 28.05 2.68
CA ARG A 222 -17.11 27.39 1.75
C ARG A 222 -17.91 26.53 0.75
N PRO A 223 -18.60 27.12 -0.25
CA PRO A 223 -19.57 26.41 -1.10
C PRO A 223 -18.92 25.49 -2.14
N TYR A 224 -18.20 24.46 -1.69
CA TYR A 224 -17.60 23.44 -2.55
C TYR A 224 -18.58 22.30 -2.81
N GLU A 225 -18.63 21.82 -4.05
CA GLU A 225 -19.57 20.76 -4.46
C GLU A 225 -19.11 19.36 -4.04
N SER A 226 -17.81 19.15 -3.84
CA SER A 226 -17.26 17.86 -3.44
C SER A 226 -15.90 17.98 -2.72
N PRO A 227 -15.48 16.96 -1.94
CA PRO A 227 -14.14 16.90 -1.38
C PRO A 227 -13.02 16.88 -2.43
N ALA A 228 -13.31 16.45 -3.68
CA ALA A 228 -12.33 16.52 -4.75
C ALA A 228 -12.06 17.98 -5.16
N HIS A 229 -13.09 18.84 -5.17
CA HIS A 229 -12.96 20.25 -5.53
C HIS A 229 -12.19 21.08 -4.49
N THR A 230 -12.28 20.73 -3.20
CA THR A 230 -11.47 21.36 -2.16
C THR A 230 -10.00 20.98 -2.27
N LEU A 231 -9.72 19.69 -2.50
CA LEU A 231 -8.37 19.21 -2.77
C LEU A 231 -7.78 19.87 -4.03
N GLU A 232 -8.54 19.91 -5.13
CA GLU A 232 -8.13 20.58 -6.36
C GLU A 232 -7.80 22.05 -6.11
N ALA A 233 -8.68 22.78 -5.42
CA ALA A 233 -8.45 24.18 -5.08
C ALA A 233 -7.17 24.38 -4.23
N ALA A 234 -6.85 23.46 -3.33
CA ALA A 234 -5.62 23.51 -2.54
C ALA A 234 -4.36 23.22 -3.38
N LEU A 235 -4.44 22.28 -4.34
CA LEU A 235 -3.32 21.84 -5.15
C LEU A 235 -3.01 22.75 -6.35
N THR A 236 -4.03 23.39 -6.93
CA THR A 236 -3.90 24.17 -8.18
C THR A 236 -3.81 25.68 -7.97
N ALA A 237 -4.00 26.16 -6.73
CA ALA A 237 -3.97 27.60 -6.41
C ALA A 237 -2.72 28.33 -6.95
N ARG A 238 -2.96 29.47 -7.61
CA ARG A 238 -1.92 30.40 -8.10
C ARG A 238 -2.25 31.83 -7.64
N PRO A 239 -1.42 32.47 -6.78
CA PRO A 239 -0.28 31.90 -6.05
C PRO A 239 -0.70 30.72 -5.13
N PRO A 240 0.26 29.88 -4.67
CA PRO A 240 -0.04 28.78 -3.76
C PRO A 240 -0.85 29.23 -2.54
N MET A 241 -1.81 28.42 -2.12
CA MET A 241 -2.67 28.74 -0.99
C MET A 241 -1.82 28.96 0.29
N PRO A 242 -2.04 30.06 1.04
CA PRO A 242 -1.38 30.26 2.33
C PRO A 242 -1.65 29.10 3.27
N ARG A 243 -0.64 28.70 4.04
CA ARG A 243 -0.68 27.49 4.88
C ARG A 243 -1.85 27.49 5.86
N ASP A 244 -2.11 28.61 6.52
CA ASP A 244 -3.21 28.73 7.49
C ASP A 244 -4.57 28.60 6.82
N ARG A 245 -4.71 29.09 5.58
CA ARG A 245 -5.94 28.94 4.78
C ARG A 245 -6.16 27.50 4.35
N GLU A 246 -5.09 26.80 3.95
CA GLU A 246 -5.13 25.38 3.61
C GLU A 246 -5.56 24.55 4.82
N ILE A 247 -4.95 24.77 5.98
CA ILE A 247 -5.29 24.08 7.23
C ILE A 247 -6.74 24.36 7.60
N THR A 248 -7.16 25.63 7.59
CA THR A 248 -8.54 26.00 7.94
C THR A 248 -9.55 25.33 7.01
N LEU A 249 -9.29 25.30 5.71
CA LEU A 249 -10.17 24.65 4.74
C LEU A 249 -10.23 23.13 4.97
N ALA A 250 -9.09 22.46 5.16
CA ALA A 250 -9.04 21.02 5.40
C ALA A 250 -9.70 20.61 6.73
N VAL A 251 -9.53 21.41 7.78
CA VAL A 251 -10.19 21.19 9.08
C VAL A 251 -11.70 21.34 8.95
N THR A 252 -12.17 22.32 8.18
CA THR A 252 -13.60 22.52 7.89
C THR A 252 -14.16 21.32 7.13
N GLU A 253 -13.46 20.86 6.08
CA GLU A 253 -13.83 19.67 5.32
C GLU A 253 -13.94 18.43 6.21
N ALA A 254 -12.92 18.15 7.02
CA ALA A 254 -12.90 16.99 7.90
C ALA A 254 -14.02 17.04 8.95
N THR A 255 -14.29 18.24 9.48
CA THR A 255 -15.39 18.45 10.43
C THR A 255 -16.75 18.20 9.76
N CYS A 256 -16.96 18.69 8.55
CA CYS A 256 -18.18 18.44 7.79
C CYS A 256 -18.31 16.97 7.39
N ALA A 257 -17.21 16.29 7.05
CA ALA A 257 -17.23 14.86 6.70
C ALA A 257 -17.64 13.99 7.90
N ALA A 258 -17.15 14.33 9.10
CA ALA A 258 -17.57 13.68 10.34
C ALA A 258 -19.04 13.98 10.68
N ARG A 259 -19.45 15.26 10.68
CA ARG A 259 -20.82 15.68 11.06
C ARG A 259 -21.91 15.10 10.17
N THR A 260 -21.61 14.90 8.88
CA THR A 260 -22.58 14.41 7.90
C THR A 260 -22.56 12.89 7.72
N GLY A 261 -21.65 12.19 8.41
CA GLY A 261 -21.47 10.75 8.27
C GLY A 261 -20.85 10.32 6.93
N LEU A 262 -20.31 11.26 6.14
CA LEU A 262 -19.63 10.96 4.88
C LEU A 262 -18.44 10.03 5.10
N THR A 263 -17.63 10.27 6.14
CA THR A 263 -16.47 9.43 6.47
C THR A 263 -16.88 7.99 6.77
N ALA A 264 -17.91 7.79 7.60
CA ALA A 264 -18.39 6.46 7.95
C ALA A 264 -18.96 5.73 6.72
N THR A 265 -19.74 6.45 5.90
CA THR A 265 -20.31 5.92 4.65
C THR A 265 -19.20 5.50 3.68
N ALA A 266 -18.23 6.37 3.43
CA ALA A 266 -17.11 6.09 2.55
C ALA A 266 -16.31 4.87 3.04
N THR A 267 -16.02 4.77 4.35
CA THR A 267 -15.26 3.66 4.94
C THR A 267 -16.00 2.31 4.87
N ASP A 268 -17.33 2.30 5.00
CA ASP A 268 -18.13 1.09 4.82
C ASP A 268 -18.13 0.62 3.35
N LEU A 269 -18.40 1.56 2.43
CA LEU A 269 -18.37 1.30 0.99
C LEU A 269 -17.00 0.83 0.53
N ASP A 270 -15.94 1.43 1.06
CA ASP A 270 -14.57 1.09 0.75
C ASP A 270 -14.25 -0.36 1.07
N ARG A 271 -14.55 -0.77 2.31
CA ARG A 271 -14.35 -2.16 2.76
C ARG A 271 -15.20 -3.15 1.97
N ARG A 272 -16.43 -2.76 1.60
CA ARG A 272 -17.29 -3.59 0.77
C ARG A 272 -16.70 -3.80 -0.62
N TYR A 273 -16.34 -2.71 -1.31
CA TYR A 273 -15.80 -2.79 -2.66
C TYR A 273 -14.38 -3.36 -2.69
N ALA A 274 -13.59 -3.22 -1.62
CA ALA A 274 -12.34 -3.94 -1.47
C ALA A 274 -12.55 -5.45 -1.58
N ARG A 275 -13.48 -6.01 -0.79
CA ARG A 275 -13.80 -7.46 -0.85
C ARG A 275 -14.30 -7.90 -2.23
N GLU A 276 -15.13 -7.08 -2.87
CA GLU A 276 -15.66 -7.37 -4.21
C GLU A 276 -14.55 -7.38 -5.27
N VAL A 277 -13.68 -6.37 -5.24
CA VAL A 277 -12.53 -6.25 -6.14
C VAL A 277 -11.52 -7.36 -5.88
N GLU A 278 -11.20 -7.67 -4.63
CA GLU A 278 -10.31 -8.77 -4.26
C GLU A 278 -10.84 -10.13 -4.74
N ALA A 279 -12.13 -10.40 -4.55
CA ALA A 279 -12.75 -11.63 -5.05
C ALA A 279 -12.68 -11.71 -6.59
N ARG A 280 -12.95 -10.60 -7.29
CA ARG A 280 -12.91 -10.53 -8.75
C ARG A 280 -11.51 -10.74 -9.32
N TYR A 281 -10.47 -10.26 -8.64
CA TYR A 281 -9.07 -10.32 -9.08
C TYR A 281 -8.22 -11.28 -8.25
N ALA A 282 -8.85 -12.27 -7.63
CA ALA A 282 -8.18 -13.23 -6.73
C ALA A 282 -7.03 -13.99 -7.42
N ALA A 283 -7.17 -14.30 -8.71
CA ALA A 283 -6.13 -14.96 -9.49
C ALA A 283 -4.88 -14.08 -9.65
N ASP A 284 -5.04 -12.80 -10.00
CA ASP A 284 -3.92 -11.85 -10.13
C ASP A 284 -3.24 -11.60 -8.78
N LEU A 285 -4.02 -11.51 -7.69
CA LEU A 285 -3.48 -11.40 -6.33
C LEU A 285 -2.70 -12.65 -5.93
N ALA A 286 -3.21 -13.85 -6.25
CA ALA A 286 -2.53 -15.12 -5.97
C ALA A 286 -1.24 -15.27 -6.80
N ASP A 287 -1.26 -14.90 -8.08
CA ASP A 287 -0.08 -14.90 -8.95
C ASP A 287 0.99 -13.96 -8.41
N ARG A 288 0.63 -12.72 -8.05
CA ARG A 288 1.59 -11.77 -7.45
C ARG A 288 2.19 -12.32 -6.16
N ARG A 289 1.34 -12.87 -5.27
CA ARG A 289 1.78 -13.45 -4.00
C ARG A 289 2.77 -14.59 -4.22
N ARG A 290 2.40 -15.57 -5.04
CA ARG A 290 3.24 -16.73 -5.38
C ARG A 290 4.59 -16.29 -5.94
N LEU A 291 4.59 -15.46 -6.98
CA LEU A 291 5.81 -15.02 -7.66
C LEU A 291 6.75 -14.25 -6.73
N ARG A 292 6.22 -13.42 -5.81
CA ARG A 292 7.06 -12.71 -4.83
C ARG A 292 7.67 -13.66 -3.80
N HIS A 293 6.93 -14.65 -3.30
CA HIS A 293 7.46 -15.66 -2.38
C HIS A 293 8.53 -16.52 -3.05
N ASP A 294 8.29 -17.00 -4.26
CA ASP A 294 9.23 -17.79 -5.07
C ASP A 294 10.51 -17.00 -5.45
N ALA A 295 10.45 -15.68 -5.38
CA ALA A 295 11.58 -14.79 -5.65
C ALA A 295 12.51 -14.63 -4.43
N LEU A 296 12.07 -14.92 -3.20
CA LEU A 296 12.86 -14.65 -2.00
C LEU A 296 14.23 -15.35 -1.97
N PRO A 297 14.38 -16.64 -2.31
CA PRO A 297 15.71 -17.27 -2.35
C PRO A 297 16.64 -16.60 -3.37
N ARG A 298 16.12 -16.23 -4.54
CA ARG A 298 16.87 -15.52 -5.59
C ARG A 298 17.26 -14.12 -5.12
N ALA A 299 16.37 -13.41 -4.45
CA ALA A 299 16.64 -12.10 -3.88
C ALA A 299 17.79 -12.14 -2.87
N ARG A 300 17.80 -13.14 -1.97
CA ARG A 300 18.91 -13.36 -1.01
C ARG A 300 20.23 -13.59 -1.74
N ALA A 301 20.25 -14.45 -2.75
CA ALA A 301 21.45 -14.72 -3.53
C ALA A 301 21.99 -13.46 -4.23
N VAL A 302 21.12 -12.65 -4.83
CA VAL A 302 21.50 -11.38 -5.47
C VAL A 302 22.08 -10.40 -4.45
N VAL A 303 21.44 -10.24 -3.30
CA VAL A 303 21.91 -9.31 -2.26
C VAL A 303 23.24 -9.77 -1.63
N LEU A 304 23.46 -11.08 -1.48
CA LEU A 304 24.73 -11.61 -0.99
C LEU A 304 25.88 -11.45 -1.98
N ALA A 305 25.60 -11.42 -3.29
CA ALA A 305 26.60 -11.33 -4.34
C ALA A 305 26.95 -9.89 -4.78
N GLY A 306 26.12 -8.90 -4.45
CA GLY A 306 26.11 -7.57 -5.08
C GLY A 306 26.45 -6.39 -4.19
#